data_AF-A0A0M2SVC1-F1
#
_entry.id   AF-A0A0M2SVC1-F1
#
_cell.length_a   1.000
_cell.length_b   1.000
_cell.length_c   1.000
_cell.angle_alpha   90.00
_cell.angle_beta   90.00
_cell.angle_gamma   90.00
#
_symmetry.space_group_name_H-M   'P 1'
#
loop_
_entity.id
_entity.type
_entity.pdbx_description
1 polymer ?
#
loop_
_entity_poly.entity_id
_entity_poly.type
_entity_poly.pdbx_seq_one_letter_code
_entity_poly.pdbx_strand_id
1 'polypeptide(L)'
;MTGSKIYDPYEAWKKWMNSWEKQANDALQIWTNSSDYVKFSQGANDFQLRYLEMFQKNQQLLLNQLQLPTKQDLANATKLSIQAEEKLEALEEEFWNVEDSIESANKKLDRLTAASRNISKQIKQLKTEQEQDKKELQKIDEIHFELIELKRELAGMNSLKEEIASLKALLAENNVNKERELVPLSK
;
A
#
# COMPACT_ATOMS: atom_id res chain seq x y z
N MET A 1 7.07 -39.45 -104.16
CA MET A 1 5.72 -38.87 -104.20
C MET A 1 4.77 -39.94 -103.68
N THR A 2 3.97 -39.84 -102.62
CA THR A 2 3.59 -38.81 -101.65
C THR A 2 2.92 -39.60 -100.52
N GLY A 3 3.39 -39.48 -99.28
CA GLY A 3 2.96 -40.31 -98.15
C GLY A 3 1.50 -40.06 -97.74
N SER A 4 0.65 -41.07 -97.88
CA SER A 4 -0.77 -41.02 -97.51
C SER A 4 -0.93 -41.13 -95.99
N LYS A 5 -1.14 -39.99 -95.32
CA LYS A 5 -1.60 -39.97 -93.92
C LYS A 5 -2.95 -40.69 -93.84
N ILE A 6 -2.95 -41.84 -93.16
CA ILE A 6 -4.14 -42.60 -92.80
C ILE A 6 -5.04 -41.66 -92.00
N TYR A 7 -6.27 -41.46 -92.46
CA TYR A 7 -7.27 -40.66 -91.76
C TYR A 7 -7.59 -41.33 -90.42
N ASP A 8 -7.24 -40.69 -89.31
CA ASP A 8 -7.57 -41.14 -87.97
C ASP A 8 -8.87 -40.44 -87.49
N PRO A 9 -9.98 -41.18 -87.34
CA PRO A 9 -11.25 -40.64 -86.84
C PRO A 9 -11.14 -40.00 -85.45
N TYR A 10 -10.21 -40.46 -84.60
CA TYR A 10 -9.99 -39.90 -83.26
C TYR A 10 -9.38 -38.49 -83.33
N GLU A 11 -8.42 -38.26 -84.25
CA GLU A 11 -7.87 -36.91 -84.46
C GLU A 11 -8.92 -35.92 -84.99
N ALA A 12 -9.84 -36.39 -85.83
CA ALA A 12 -10.93 -35.56 -86.35
C ALA A 12 -11.92 -35.17 -85.24
N TRP A 13 -12.31 -36.12 -84.38
CA TRP A 13 -13.16 -35.86 -83.21
C TRP A 13 -12.49 -34.91 -82.22
N LYS A 14 -11.20 -35.12 -81.93
CA LYS A 14 -10.42 -34.26 -81.02
C LYS A 14 -10.31 -32.82 -81.54
N LYS A 15 -10.10 -32.62 -82.84
CA LYS A 15 -10.09 -31.28 -83.46
C LYS A 15 -11.44 -30.59 -83.37
N TRP A 16 -12.53 -31.33 -83.57
CA TRP A 16 -13.88 -30.80 -83.41
C TRP A 16 -14.16 -30.40 -81.96
N MET A 17 -13.83 -31.26 -80.99
CA MET A 17 -13.98 -30.97 -79.56
C MET A 17 -13.16 -29.72 -79.18
N ASN A 18 -11.88 -29.66 -79.54
CA ASN A 18 -11.04 -28.51 -79.24
C ASN A 18 -11.58 -27.20 -79.86
N SER A 19 -12.18 -27.29 -81.06
CA SER A 19 -12.79 -26.13 -81.72
C SER A 19 -14.09 -25.72 -81.02
N TRP A 20 -14.84 -26.68 -80.50
CA TRP A 20 -16.06 -26.45 -79.73
C TRP A 20 -15.75 -25.86 -78.35
N GLU A 21 -14.74 -26.39 -77.64
CA GLU A 21 -14.25 -25.86 -76.38
C GLU A 21 -13.75 -24.42 -76.54
N LYS A 22 -13.02 -24.13 -77.62
CA LYS A 22 -12.58 -22.76 -77.93
C LYS A 22 -13.77 -21.83 -78.17
N GLN A 23 -14.76 -22.25 -78.96
CA GLN A 23 -15.97 -21.46 -79.22
C GLN A 23 -16.80 -21.24 -77.95
N ALA A 24 -16.92 -22.26 -77.10
CA ALA A 24 -17.60 -22.16 -75.82
C ALA A 24 -16.87 -21.21 -74.86
N ASN A 25 -15.54 -21.30 -74.78
CA ASN A 25 -14.73 -20.39 -73.97
C ASN A 25 -14.82 -18.94 -74.47
N ASP A 26 -14.74 -18.71 -75.79
CA ASP A 26 -14.87 -17.37 -76.36
C ASP A 26 -16.27 -16.79 -76.10
N ALA A 27 -17.33 -17.61 -76.22
CA ALA A 27 -18.69 -17.19 -75.91
C ALA A 27 -18.89 -16.85 -74.42
N LEU A 28 -18.34 -17.68 -73.52
CA LEU A 28 -18.37 -17.41 -72.08
C LEU A 28 -17.58 -16.16 -71.71
N GLN A 29 -16.40 -15.95 -72.31
CA GLN A 29 -15.61 -14.75 -72.10
C GLN A 29 -16.35 -13.49 -72.56
N ILE A 30 -17.00 -13.52 -73.73
CA ILE A 30 -17.81 -12.39 -74.20
C ILE A 30 -18.97 -12.13 -73.26
N TRP A 31 -19.64 -13.18 -72.78
CA TRP A 31 -20.77 -13.03 -71.87
C TRP A 31 -20.34 -12.46 -70.52
N THR A 32 -19.34 -13.04 -69.88
CA THR A 32 -18.86 -12.62 -68.55
C THR A 32 -18.10 -11.29 -68.57
N ASN A 33 -17.40 -10.97 -69.66
CA ASN A 33 -16.66 -9.70 -69.82
C ASN A 33 -17.51 -8.59 -70.45
N SER A 34 -18.78 -8.87 -70.79
CA SER A 34 -19.70 -7.83 -71.26
C SER A 34 -20.11 -6.92 -70.09
N SER A 35 -20.09 -5.61 -70.33
CA SER A 35 -20.54 -4.63 -69.32
C SER A 35 -21.99 -4.87 -68.89
N ASP A 36 -22.80 -5.49 -69.75
CA ASP A 36 -24.21 -5.75 -69.52
C ASP A 36 -24.45 -6.94 -68.59
N TYR A 37 -23.63 -7.99 -68.66
CA TYR A 37 -23.65 -9.06 -67.66
C TYR A 37 -23.20 -8.55 -66.29
N VAL A 38 -22.16 -7.72 -66.24
CA VAL A 38 -21.70 -7.11 -64.97
C VAL A 38 -22.80 -6.24 -64.36
N LYS A 39 -23.47 -5.40 -65.17
CA LYS A 39 -24.61 -4.58 -64.71
C LYS A 39 -25.80 -5.43 -64.27
N PHE A 40 -26.10 -6.50 -65.01
CA PHE A 40 -27.17 -7.43 -64.64
C PHE A 40 -26.85 -8.14 -63.31
N SER A 41 -25.61 -8.63 -63.15
CA SER A 41 -25.15 -9.26 -61.91
C SER A 41 -25.16 -8.28 -60.73
N GLN A 42 -24.75 -7.03 -60.93
CA GLN A 42 -24.85 -5.97 -59.93
C GLN A 42 -26.31 -5.71 -59.55
N GLY A 43 -27.21 -5.56 -60.52
CA GLY A 43 -28.64 -5.36 -60.25
C GLY A 43 -29.30 -6.56 -59.56
N ALA A 44 -28.89 -7.78 -59.91
CA ALA A 44 -29.35 -9.00 -59.23
C ALA A 44 -28.85 -9.06 -57.78
N ASN A 45 -27.58 -8.72 -57.53
CA ASN A 45 -27.03 -8.61 -56.18
C ASN A 45 -27.72 -7.51 -55.38
N ASP A 46 -27.96 -6.33 -55.96
CA ASP A 46 -28.67 -5.23 -55.31
C ASP A 46 -30.11 -5.61 -54.95
N PHE A 47 -30.78 -6.36 -55.82
CA PHE A 47 -32.11 -6.90 -55.52
C PHE A 47 -32.07 -7.90 -54.37
N GLN A 48 -31.09 -8.82 -54.36
CA GLN A 48 -30.91 -9.76 -53.26
C GLN A 48 -30.60 -9.05 -51.93
N LEU A 49 -29.74 -8.02 -51.95
CA LEU A 49 -29.44 -7.20 -50.77
C LEU A 49 -30.68 -6.48 -50.26
N ARG A 50 -31.45 -5.83 -51.14
CA ARG A 50 -32.72 -5.17 -50.78
C ARG A 50 -33.74 -6.16 -50.22
N TYR A 51 -33.82 -7.37 -50.79
CA TYR A 51 -34.70 -8.41 -50.28
C TYR A 51 -34.29 -8.87 -48.87
N LEU A 52 -33.00 -9.07 -48.64
CA LEU A 52 -32.45 -9.40 -47.32
C LEU A 52 -32.69 -8.28 -46.30
N GLU A 53 -32.50 -7.02 -46.69
CA GLU A 53 -32.80 -5.87 -45.83
C GLU A 53 -34.28 -5.78 -45.46
N MET A 54 -35.19 -6.00 -46.41
CA MET A 54 -36.63 -6.02 -46.16
C MET A 54 -37.01 -7.18 -45.24
N PHE A 55 -36.43 -8.35 -45.44
CA PHE A 55 -36.63 -9.50 -44.56
C PHE A 55 -36.14 -9.21 -43.13
N GLN A 56 -34.96 -8.62 -42.98
CA GLN A 56 -34.40 -8.25 -41.69
C GLN A 56 -35.25 -7.18 -40.98
N LYS A 57 -35.74 -6.17 -41.70
CA LYS A 57 -36.64 -5.13 -41.15
C LYS A 57 -37.98 -5.71 -40.72
N ASN A 58 -38.57 -6.60 -41.52
CA ASN A 58 -39.81 -7.28 -41.15
C ASN A 58 -39.63 -8.18 -39.94
N GLN A 59 -38.49 -8.89 -39.86
CA GLN A 59 -38.14 -9.68 -38.68
C GLN A 59 -38.01 -8.77 -37.45
N GLN A 60 -37.36 -7.61 -37.55
CA GLN A 60 -37.27 -6.65 -36.46
C GLN A 60 -38.65 -6.11 -36.05
N LEU A 61 -39.53 -5.77 -37.00
CA LEU A 61 -40.87 -5.29 -36.70
C LEU A 61 -41.72 -6.36 -35.98
N LEU A 62 -41.67 -7.62 -36.43
CA LEU A 62 -42.36 -8.73 -35.79
C LEU A 62 -41.80 -9.00 -34.39
N LEU A 63 -40.47 -9.01 -34.25
CA LEU A 63 -39.81 -9.17 -32.95
C LEU A 63 -40.17 -8.02 -31.99
N ASN A 64 -40.21 -6.79 -32.48
CA ASN A 64 -40.63 -5.62 -31.69
C ASN A 64 -42.09 -5.72 -31.26
N GLN A 65 -42.99 -6.15 -32.16
CA GLN A 65 -44.41 -6.34 -31.83
C GLN A 65 -44.61 -7.47 -30.80
N LEU A 66 -43.79 -8.52 -30.87
CA LEU A 66 -43.77 -9.63 -29.93
C LEU A 66 -42.93 -9.36 -28.68
N GLN A 67 -42.31 -8.17 -28.57
CA GLN A 67 -41.39 -7.79 -27.49
C GLN A 67 -40.23 -8.80 -27.30
N LEU A 68 -39.82 -9.46 -28.37
CA LEU A 68 -38.72 -10.41 -28.37
C LEU A 68 -37.40 -9.69 -28.72
N PRO A 69 -36.31 -9.96 -27.99
CA PRO A 69 -35.04 -9.30 -28.22
C PRO A 69 -34.48 -9.66 -29.60
N THR A 70 -33.90 -8.68 -30.29
CA THR A 70 -33.18 -8.92 -31.54
C THR A 70 -31.79 -9.52 -31.26
N LYS A 71 -31.15 -10.10 -32.28
CA LYS A 71 -29.77 -10.60 -32.16
C LYS A 71 -28.79 -9.50 -31.70
N GLN A 72 -29.05 -8.26 -32.07
CA GLN A 72 -28.23 -7.11 -31.68
C GLN A 72 -28.43 -6.75 -30.21
N ASP A 73 -29.67 -6.82 -29.71
CA ASP A 73 -29.95 -6.58 -28.29
C ASP A 73 -29.30 -7.66 -27.41
N LEU A 74 -29.34 -8.92 -27.85
CA LEU A 74 -28.64 -10.01 -27.17
C LEU A 74 -27.13 -9.77 -27.13
N ALA A 75 -26.52 -9.37 -28.27
CA ALA A 75 -25.10 -9.07 -28.34
C ALA A 75 -24.70 -7.86 -27.46
N ASN A 76 -25.56 -6.84 -27.39
CA ASN A 76 -25.34 -5.69 -26.53
C ASN A 76 -25.49 -6.06 -25.05
N ALA A 77 -26.49 -6.87 -24.69
CA ALA A 77 -26.69 -7.37 -23.33
C ALA A 77 -25.52 -8.24 -22.89
N THR A 78 -25.02 -9.13 -23.74
CA THR A 78 -23.84 -9.95 -23.42
C THR A 78 -22.59 -9.08 -23.28
N LYS A 79 -22.41 -8.07 -24.12
CA LYS A 79 -21.29 -7.13 -24.01
C LYS A 79 -21.35 -6.34 -22.69
N LEU A 80 -22.53 -5.84 -22.33
CA LEU A 80 -22.74 -5.14 -21.06
C LEU A 80 -22.53 -6.06 -19.86
N SER A 81 -22.95 -7.32 -19.96
CA SER A 81 -22.72 -8.35 -18.93
C SER A 81 -21.23 -8.60 -18.73
N ILE A 82 -20.48 -8.82 -19.80
CA ILE A 82 -19.03 -9.01 -19.75
C ILE A 82 -18.35 -7.77 -19.14
N GLN A 83 -18.74 -6.57 -19.58
CA GLN A 83 -18.21 -5.33 -19.00
C GLN A 83 -18.57 -5.14 -17.52
N ALA A 84 -19.73 -5.63 -17.09
CA ALA A 84 -20.11 -5.61 -15.68
C ALA A 84 -19.30 -6.64 -14.88
N GLU A 85 -19.07 -7.83 -15.42
CA GLU A 85 -18.20 -8.86 -14.82
C GLU A 85 -16.78 -8.35 -14.65
N GLU A 86 -16.16 -7.78 -15.70
CA GLU A 86 -14.81 -7.19 -15.65
C GLU A 86 -14.71 -6.08 -14.58
N LYS A 87 -15.73 -5.22 -14.50
CA LYS A 87 -15.76 -4.16 -13.48
C LYS A 87 -15.99 -4.70 -12.07
N LEU A 88 -16.77 -5.77 -11.92
CA LEU A 88 -17.02 -6.42 -10.64
C LEU A 88 -15.75 -7.08 -10.15
N GLU A 89 -15.02 -7.77 -11.03
CA GLU A 89 -13.73 -8.39 -10.72
C GLU A 89 -12.69 -7.34 -10.27
N ALA A 90 -12.58 -6.22 -10.99
CA ALA A 90 -11.71 -5.12 -10.58
C ALA A 90 -12.10 -4.52 -9.21
N LEU A 91 -13.40 -4.45 -8.93
CA LEU A 91 -13.90 -3.95 -7.64
C LEU A 91 -13.65 -4.96 -6.51
N GLU A 92 -13.70 -6.26 -6.80
CA GLU A 92 -13.36 -7.32 -5.85
C GLU A 92 -11.87 -7.29 -5.49
N GLU A 93 -10.98 -7.09 -6.46
CA GLU A 93 -9.55 -6.93 -6.20
C GLU A 93 -9.27 -5.70 -5.32
N GLU A 94 -9.89 -4.56 -5.62
CA GLU A 94 -9.78 -3.36 -4.77
C GLU A 94 -10.34 -3.61 -3.36
N PHE A 95 -11.42 -4.40 -3.22
CA PHE A 95 -11.98 -4.75 -1.92
C PHE A 95 -10.98 -5.60 -1.09
N TRP A 96 -10.33 -6.58 -1.71
CA TRP A 96 -9.28 -7.37 -1.06
C TRP A 96 -8.09 -6.51 -0.62
N ASN A 97 -7.64 -5.59 -1.48
CA ASN A 97 -6.56 -4.65 -1.14
C ASN A 97 -6.94 -3.75 0.04
N VAL A 98 -8.20 -3.31 0.11
CA VAL A 98 -8.71 -2.51 1.23
C VAL A 98 -8.80 -3.35 2.51
N GLU A 99 -9.27 -4.59 2.44
CA GLU A 99 -9.33 -5.50 3.58
C GLU A 99 -7.93 -5.74 4.18
N ASP A 100 -6.94 -6.04 3.34
CA ASP A 100 -5.55 -6.20 3.74
C ASP A 100 -4.98 -4.91 4.38
N SER A 101 -5.31 -3.75 3.79
CA SER A 101 -4.92 -2.45 4.33
C SER A 101 -5.51 -2.21 5.72
N ILE A 102 -6.80 -2.51 5.92
CA ILE A 102 -7.49 -2.40 7.21
C ILE A 102 -6.89 -3.36 8.23
N GLU A 103 -6.62 -4.61 7.86
CA GLU A 103 -5.98 -5.57 8.77
C GLU A 103 -4.58 -5.07 9.20
N SER A 104 -3.81 -4.55 8.25
CA SER A 104 -2.50 -3.95 8.53
C SER A 104 -2.59 -2.73 9.46
N ALA A 105 -3.62 -1.90 9.27
CA ALA A 105 -3.88 -0.72 10.08
C ALA A 105 -4.29 -1.11 11.50
N ASN A 106 -5.13 -2.12 11.67
CA ASN A 106 -5.52 -2.66 12.97
C ASN A 106 -4.30 -3.22 13.73
N LYS A 107 -3.43 -3.99 13.07
CA LYS A 107 -2.16 -4.46 13.68
C LYS A 107 -1.27 -3.30 14.13
N LYS A 108 -1.22 -2.19 13.39
CA LYS A 108 -0.50 -0.97 13.78
C LYS A 108 -1.17 -0.27 14.98
N LEU A 109 -2.50 -0.18 14.99
CA LEU A 109 -3.26 0.38 16.11
C LEU A 109 -3.08 -0.43 17.40
N ASP A 110 -3.04 -1.76 17.32
CA ASP A 110 -2.77 -2.62 18.47
C ASP A 110 -1.38 -2.36 19.06
N ARG A 111 -0.35 -2.25 18.19
CA ARG A 111 1.01 -1.90 18.61
C ARG A 111 1.07 -0.51 19.23
N LEU A 112 0.38 0.47 18.64
CA LEU A 112 0.29 1.83 19.18
C LEU A 112 -0.40 1.84 20.55
N THR A 113 -1.48 1.07 20.70
CA THR A 113 -2.21 0.95 21.97
C THR A 113 -1.35 0.28 23.04
N ALA A 114 -0.59 -0.77 22.68
CA ALA A 114 0.37 -1.39 23.57
C ALA A 114 1.49 -0.43 23.99
N ALA A 115 2.05 0.33 23.04
CA ALA A 115 3.05 1.36 23.31
C ALA A 115 2.49 2.45 24.24
N SER A 116 1.26 2.93 23.99
CA SER A 116 0.57 3.90 24.83
C SER A 116 0.37 3.38 26.27
N ARG A 117 0.01 2.11 26.45
CA ARG A 117 -0.07 1.48 27.78
C ARG A 117 1.29 1.45 28.48
N ASN A 118 2.37 1.15 27.77
CA ASN A 118 3.73 1.15 28.34
C ASN A 118 4.17 2.56 28.73
N ILE A 119 3.94 3.55 27.87
CA ILE A 119 4.20 4.97 28.15
C ILE A 119 3.40 5.39 29.39
N SER A 120 2.12 5.02 29.49
CA SER A 120 1.30 5.34 30.66
C SER A 120 1.86 4.72 31.95
N LYS A 121 2.37 3.48 31.89
CA LYS A 121 3.05 2.84 33.04
C LYS A 121 4.34 3.56 33.41
N GLN A 122 5.17 3.91 32.43
CA GLN A 122 6.41 4.66 32.67
C GLN A 122 6.14 6.03 33.27
N ILE A 123 5.11 6.75 32.79
CA ILE A 123 4.69 8.03 33.37
C ILE A 123 4.29 7.87 34.85
N LYS A 124 3.58 6.79 35.19
CA LYS A 124 3.22 6.51 36.59
C LYS A 124 4.47 6.24 37.45
N GLN A 125 5.42 5.47 36.94
CA GLN A 125 6.69 5.18 37.63
C GLN A 125 7.53 6.44 37.83
N LEU A 126 7.73 7.24 36.78
CA LEU A 126 8.45 8.51 36.86
C LEU A 126 7.81 9.47 37.86
N LYS A 127 6.47 9.51 37.92
CA LYS A 127 5.76 10.32 38.91
C LYS A 127 6.01 9.84 40.34
N THR A 128 6.11 8.52 40.56
CA THR A 128 6.43 7.99 41.90
C THR A 128 7.88 8.23 42.29
N GLU A 129 8.82 8.08 41.34
CA GLU A 129 10.24 8.41 41.55
C GLU A 129 10.42 9.90 41.87
N GLN A 130 9.76 10.78 41.10
CA GLN A 130 9.80 12.23 41.36
C GLN A 130 9.30 12.59 42.76
N GLU A 131 8.26 11.92 43.25
CA GLU A 131 7.74 12.14 44.61
C GLU A 131 8.69 11.59 45.68
N GLN A 132 9.43 10.51 45.39
CA GLN A 132 10.49 9.99 46.26
C GLN A 132 11.69 10.95 46.30
N ASP A 133 12.19 11.38 45.15
CA ASP A 133 13.30 12.34 45.04
C ASP A 133 12.99 13.63 45.79
N LYS A 134 11.74 14.12 45.71
CA LYS A 134 11.30 15.30 46.47
C LYS A 134 11.38 15.08 47.98
N LYS A 135 11.04 13.88 48.48
CA LYS A 135 11.17 13.54 49.91
C LYS A 135 12.62 13.38 50.32
N GLU A 136 13.45 12.81 49.46
CA GLU A 136 14.89 12.71 49.73
C GLU A 136 15.54 14.09 49.78
N LEU A 137 15.15 15.01 48.89
CA LEU A 137 15.60 16.40 48.91
C LEU A 137 15.25 17.08 50.23
N GLN A 138 14.02 16.89 50.73
CA GLN A 138 13.60 17.44 52.03
C GLN A 138 14.43 16.87 53.19
N LYS A 139 14.75 15.58 53.18
CA LYS A 139 15.62 14.98 54.20
C LYS A 139 17.05 15.51 54.12
N ILE A 140 17.57 15.75 52.93
CA ILE A 140 18.90 16.35 52.73
C ILE A 140 18.91 17.77 53.32
N ASP A 141 17.87 18.56 53.09
CA ASP A 141 17.75 19.90 53.67
C ASP A 141 17.71 19.87 55.21
N GLU A 142 17.01 18.88 55.79
CA GLU A 142 16.93 18.67 57.23
C GLU A 142 18.28 18.27 57.84
N ILE A 143 18.97 17.29 57.24
CA ILE A 143 20.33 16.89 57.63
C ILE A 143 21.30 18.06 57.49
N HIS A 144 21.17 18.87 56.43
CA HIS A 144 22.02 20.04 56.23
C HIS A 144 21.84 21.06 57.35
N PHE A 145 20.62 21.24 57.86
CA PHE A 145 20.35 22.09 59.03
C PHE A 145 21.02 21.54 60.30
N GLU A 146 20.86 20.24 60.58
CA GLU A 146 21.52 19.59 61.73
C GLU A 146 23.06 19.71 61.66
N LEU A 147 23.64 19.60 60.46
CA LEU A 147 25.08 19.73 60.24
C LEU A 147 25.57 21.16 60.53
N ILE A 148 24.78 22.18 60.16
CA ILE A 148 25.06 23.58 60.52
C ILE A 148 25.04 23.75 62.03
N GLU A 149 24.05 23.16 62.71
CA GLU A 149 23.92 23.23 64.17
C GLU A 149 25.10 22.56 64.87
N LEU A 150 25.45 21.33 64.48
CA LEU A 150 26.63 20.63 65.00
C LEU A 150 27.93 21.42 64.77
N LYS A 151 28.09 22.04 63.59
CA LYS A 151 29.25 22.88 63.30
C LYS A 151 29.32 24.08 64.24
N ARG A 152 28.18 24.66 64.61
CA ARG A 152 28.10 25.76 65.58
C ARG A 152 28.43 25.30 67.00
N GLU A 153 27.91 24.15 67.42
CA GLU A 153 28.25 23.56 68.73
C GLU A 153 29.73 23.24 68.84
N LEU A 154 30.34 22.67 67.79
CA LEU A 154 31.76 22.34 67.75
C LEU A 154 32.64 23.60 67.82
N ALA A 155 32.22 24.70 67.18
CA ALA A 155 32.87 26.00 67.35
C ALA A 155 32.81 26.50 68.80
N GLY A 156 31.66 26.35 69.47
CA GLY A 156 31.51 26.66 70.90
C GLY A 156 32.34 25.75 71.82
N MET A 157 32.45 24.46 71.51
CA MET A 157 33.35 23.56 72.25
C MET A 157 34.82 23.94 72.09
N ASN A 158 35.22 24.38 70.90
CA ASN A 158 36.58 24.85 70.66
C ASN A 158 36.90 26.11 71.45
N SER A 159 35.98 27.08 71.53
CA SER A 159 36.18 28.27 72.38
C SER A 159 36.27 27.89 73.86
N LEU A 160 35.40 27.00 74.35
CA LEU A 160 35.50 26.48 75.72
C LEU A 160 36.82 25.75 75.98
N LYS A 161 37.33 25.00 75.00
CA LYS A 161 38.63 24.33 75.11
C LYS A 161 39.78 25.35 75.21
N GLU A 162 39.73 26.43 74.44
CA GLU A 162 40.69 27.54 74.53
C GLU A 162 40.62 28.24 75.90
N GLU A 163 39.41 28.47 76.43
CA GLU A 163 39.21 29.00 77.78
C GLU A 163 39.77 28.08 78.86
N ILE A 164 39.50 26.77 78.79
CA ILE A 164 40.05 25.78 79.73
C ILE A 164 41.58 25.72 79.64
N ALA A 165 42.14 25.77 78.43
CA ALA A 165 43.59 25.80 78.24
C ALA A 165 44.21 27.05 78.89
N SER A 166 43.55 28.21 78.73
CA SER A 166 43.94 29.47 79.35
C SER A 166 43.86 29.41 80.89
N LEU A 167 42.78 28.86 81.43
CA LEU A 167 42.61 28.64 82.87
C LEU A 167 43.67 27.68 83.43
N LYS A 168 43.99 26.61 82.70
CA LYS A 168 45.02 25.65 83.09
C LYS A 168 46.41 26.28 83.08
N ALA A 169 46.71 27.16 82.12
CA ALA A 169 47.95 27.92 82.09
C ALA A 169 48.06 28.86 83.30
N LEU A 170 47.00 29.61 83.62
CA LEU A 170 46.94 30.46 84.81
C LEU A 170 47.12 29.67 86.12
N LEU A 171 46.56 28.46 86.19
CA LEU A 171 46.66 27.60 87.37
C LEU A 171 48.07 27.00 87.53
N ALA A 172 48.74 26.67 86.42
CA ALA A 172 50.14 26.27 86.41
C ALA A 172 51.05 27.44 86.86
N GLU A 173 50.78 28.65 86.39
CA GLU A 173 51.53 29.86 86.77
C GLU A 173 51.33 30.19 88.27
N ASN A 174 50.12 30.02 88.80
CA ASN A 174 49.83 30.21 90.22
C ASN A 174 50.46 29.12 91.12
N ASN A 175 50.53 27.87 90.66
CA ASN A 175 51.21 26.80 91.39
C ASN A 175 52.74 26.98 91.42
N VAL A 176 53.35 27.47 90.34
CA VAL A 176 54.77 27.87 90.31
C VAL A 176 55.05 29.02 91.28
N ASN A 177 54.12 29.97 91.43
CA ASN A 177 54.24 31.04 92.42
C ASN A 177 54.06 30.54 93.87
N LYS A 178 53.20 29.54 94.12
CA LYS A 178 53.06 28.88 95.43
C LYS A 178 54.30 28.05 95.83
N GLU A 179 54.96 27.39 94.88
CA GLU A 179 56.23 26.70 95.14
C GLU A 179 57.38 27.67 95.43
N ARG A 180 57.33 28.90 94.90
CA ARG A 180 58.28 29.97 95.27
C ARG A 180 58.06 30.54 96.68
N GLU A 181 56.84 30.47 97.22
CA GLU A 181 56.54 30.89 98.61
C GLU A 181 56.81 29.79 99.66
N LEU A 182 56.99 28.52 99.25
CA LEU A 182 57.21 27.37 100.14
C LEU A 182 58.66 26.85 100.18
N VAL A 183 59.64 27.65 99.77
CA VAL A 183 61.05 27.47 100.19
C VAL A 183 61.33 28.41 101.37
N PRO A 184 61.08 28.00 102.63
CA PRO A 184 61.51 28.75 103.79
C PRO A 184 63.00 28.48 104.06
N LEU A 185 63.69 29.55 104.46
CA LEU A 185 64.71 29.56 105.52
C LEU A 185 65.52 28.26 105.73
N SER A 186 66.70 28.16 105.12
CA SER A 186 67.86 27.66 105.87
C SER A 186 69.19 28.16 105.29
N LYS A 187 69.94 28.82 106.18
CA LYS A 187 71.33 29.31 106.13
C LYS A 187 71.62 30.62 105.40
#